data_AF-A0A1X7PXX2-F1
#
_entry.id   AF-A0A1X7PXX2-F1
#
_cell.length_a   1.000
_cell.length_b   1.000
_cell.length_c   1.000
_cell.angle_alpha   90.00
_cell.angle_beta   90.00
_cell.angle_gamma   90.00
#
_symmetry.space_group_name_H-M   'P 1'
#
loop_
_entity.id
_entity.type
_entity.pdbx_description
1 polymer ?
#
loop_
_entity_poly.entity_id
_entity_poly.type
_entity_poly.pdbx_seq_one_letter_code
_entity_poly.pdbx_strand_id
1 'polypeptide(L)'
;MTTISGSERKAHANRVNAQKSTGPRTAQGKARSRQNARKHGLTTPPDAVEVARVVRLLMEDLPSGMPPSERAARRETAWALAQAEVQVARVGHHIARVIDRLDDRARRPPRPETVLRDLERTASLVPVLFEPKAHRFIRKILAVYTRDYGDLAGELRRLDRYLREAEARRRKALRRWLDTCEAQNPETKPVST
;
A
#
# COMPACT_ATOMS: atom_id res chain seq x y z
N MET A 1 9.02 27.43 -29.16
CA MET A 1 7.98 26.92 -28.21
C MET A 1 8.58 25.75 -27.45
N THR A 2 8.97 25.96 -26.20
CA THR A 2 9.61 24.92 -25.37
C THR A 2 8.55 23.96 -24.85
N THR A 3 8.56 22.73 -25.35
CA THR A 3 7.63 21.68 -24.93
C THR A 3 7.97 21.22 -23.51
N ILE A 4 7.18 21.65 -22.53
CA ILE A 4 7.35 21.22 -21.13
C ILE A 4 7.08 19.72 -21.03
N SER A 5 8.14 18.97 -20.74
CA SER A 5 8.15 17.53 -20.57
C SER A 5 7.22 17.11 -19.43
N GLY A 6 6.60 15.93 -19.53
CA GLY A 6 5.70 15.41 -18.50
C GLY A 6 6.35 15.28 -17.10
N SER A 7 7.69 15.23 -17.03
CA SER A 7 8.45 15.24 -15.78
C SER A 7 8.46 16.62 -15.10
N GLU A 8 8.62 17.68 -15.89
CA GLU A 8 8.67 19.06 -15.39
C GLU A 8 7.32 19.52 -14.87
N ARG A 9 6.23 19.11 -15.54
CA ARG A 9 4.86 19.32 -15.05
C ARG A 9 4.61 18.64 -13.70
N LYS A 10 5.06 17.39 -13.53
CA LYS A 10 4.98 16.68 -12.24
C LYS A 10 5.82 17.35 -11.15
N ALA A 11 7.03 17.81 -11.49
CA ALA A 11 7.91 18.51 -10.54
C ALA A 11 7.35 19.86 -10.10
N HIS A 12 6.74 20.63 -11.02
CA HIS A 12 6.04 21.86 -10.69
C HIS A 12 4.81 21.60 -9.80
N ALA A 13 3.97 20.61 -10.16
CA ALA A 13 2.82 20.22 -9.34
C ALA A 13 3.23 19.75 -7.93
N ASN A 14 4.31 18.98 -7.81
CA ASN A 14 4.85 18.56 -6.51
C ASN A 14 5.34 19.76 -5.68
N ARG A 15 5.97 20.76 -6.30
CA ARG A 15 6.40 21.99 -5.61
C ARG A 15 5.20 22.81 -5.10
N VAL A 16 4.19 22.99 -5.93
CA VAL A 16 2.95 23.70 -5.55
C VAL A 16 2.19 22.94 -4.46
N ASN A 17 2.09 21.61 -4.58
CA ASN A 17 1.46 20.76 -3.56
C ASN A 17 2.26 20.71 -2.26
N ALA A 18 3.59 20.77 -2.32
CA ALA A 18 4.45 20.86 -1.13
C ALA A 18 4.27 22.20 -0.42
N GLN A 19 4.14 23.31 -1.14
CA GLN A 19 3.83 24.62 -0.56
C GLN A 19 2.45 24.66 0.11
N LYS A 20 1.49 23.86 -0.38
CA LYS A 20 0.15 23.69 0.21
C LYS A 20 0.09 22.60 1.29
N SER A 21 1.12 21.75 1.40
CA SER A 21 1.16 20.65 2.36
C SER A 21 1.60 21.18 3.72
N THR A 22 0.62 21.40 4.59
CA THR A 22 0.82 21.76 6.00
C THR A 22 1.14 20.53 6.84
N GLY A 23 2.14 19.74 6.41
CA GLY A 23 2.61 18.56 7.15
C GLY A 23 2.72 18.86 8.66
N PRO A 24 2.45 17.89 9.54
CA PRO A 24 2.13 18.17 10.93
C PRO A 24 3.22 18.99 11.64
N ARG A 25 2.90 20.25 11.94
CA ARG A 25 3.83 21.21 12.58
C ARG A 25 3.88 21.08 14.10
N THR A 26 2.84 20.48 14.70
CA THR A 26 2.70 20.31 16.15
C THR A 26 3.21 18.94 16.61
N ALA A 27 3.67 18.85 17.86
CA ALA A 27 4.09 17.59 18.47
C ALA A 27 2.98 16.52 18.43
N GLN A 28 1.72 16.93 18.65
CA GLN A 28 0.55 16.05 18.55
C GLN A 28 0.30 15.59 17.11
N GLY A 29 0.44 16.49 16.12
CA GLY A 29 0.34 16.14 14.70
C GLY A 29 1.43 15.15 14.28
N LYS A 30 2.67 15.35 14.77
CA LYS A 30 3.80 14.43 14.54
C LYS A 30 3.54 13.07 15.20
N ALA A 31 2.98 13.04 16.41
CA ALA A 31 2.61 11.81 17.10
C ALA A 31 1.51 11.02 16.35
N ARG A 32 0.48 11.69 15.85
CA ARG A 32 -0.57 11.07 15.01
C ARG A 32 0.00 10.55 13.69
N SER A 33 0.91 11.29 13.05
CA SER A 33 1.61 10.82 11.85
C SER A 33 2.52 9.61 12.12
N ARG A 34 3.22 9.58 13.26
CA ARG A 34 4.00 8.42 13.72
C ARG A 34 3.11 7.19 14.00
N GLN A 35 1.89 7.40 14.50
CA GLN A 35 0.92 6.31 14.66
C GLN A 35 0.47 5.73 13.32
N ASN A 36 0.37 6.52 12.23
CA ASN A 36 0.07 5.98 10.90
C ASN A 36 1.17 5.04 10.38
N ALA A 37 2.44 5.35 10.68
CA ALA A 37 3.57 4.47 10.35
C ALA A 37 3.53 3.15 11.17
N ARG A 38 3.22 3.24 12.48
CA ARG A 38 3.11 2.07 13.38
C ARG A 38 1.86 1.21 13.14
N LYS A 39 0.73 1.81 12.75
CA LYS A 39 -0.56 1.12 12.62
C LYS A 39 -0.63 0.21 11.39
N HIS A 40 0.11 0.54 10.33
CA HIS A 40 0.01 -0.17 9.06
C HIS A 40 1.35 -0.70 8.55
N GLY A 41 2.51 -0.13 8.91
CA GLY A 41 3.83 -0.61 8.47
C GLY A 41 4.12 -0.50 6.96
N LEU A 42 3.09 -0.31 6.13
CA LEU A 42 3.13 -0.30 4.66
C LEU A 42 3.84 0.92 4.06
N THR A 43 4.08 1.97 4.85
CA THR A 43 4.85 3.14 4.42
C THR A 43 6.30 3.11 4.93
N THR A 44 6.66 2.10 5.73
CA THR A 44 8.02 1.92 6.24
C THR A 44 8.76 0.98 5.30
N PRO A 45 10.04 1.24 4.98
CA PRO A 45 10.88 0.30 4.23
C PRO A 45 10.81 -1.11 4.85
N PRO A 46 10.83 -2.16 4.02
CA PRO A 46 10.88 -3.54 4.51
C PRO A 46 12.17 -3.80 5.28
N ASP A 47 12.14 -4.84 6.11
CA ASP A 47 13.27 -5.24 6.93
C ASP A 47 14.50 -5.61 6.07
N ALA A 48 15.68 -5.16 6.50
CA ALA A 48 16.90 -5.33 5.72
C ALA A 48 17.31 -6.81 5.59
N VAL A 49 16.96 -7.66 6.56
CA VAL A 49 17.26 -9.10 6.53
C VAL A 49 16.40 -9.82 5.49
N GLU A 50 15.11 -9.47 5.41
CA GLU A 50 14.19 -9.97 4.39
C GLU A 50 14.65 -9.57 2.99
N VAL A 51 15.00 -8.29 2.80
CA VAL A 51 15.51 -7.80 1.52
C VAL A 51 16.80 -8.51 1.14
N ALA A 52 17.76 -8.64 2.07
CA ALA A 52 19.02 -9.31 1.82
C ALA A 52 18.85 -10.79 1.43
N ARG A 53 17.82 -11.48 1.94
CA ARG A 53 17.50 -12.86 1.53
C ARG A 53 17.10 -12.92 0.07
N VAL A 54 16.23 -12.03 -0.39
CA VAL A 54 15.81 -11.97 -1.79
C VAL A 54 16.96 -11.54 -2.69
N VAL A 55 17.81 -10.60 -2.25
CA VAL A 55 19.02 -10.21 -3.01
C VAL A 55 19.96 -11.39 -3.21
N ARG A 56 20.14 -12.25 -2.20
CA ARG A 56 20.97 -13.45 -2.36
C ARG A 56 20.43 -14.36 -3.46
N LEU A 57 19.13 -14.60 -3.50
CA LEU A 57 18.48 -15.39 -4.55
C LEU A 57 18.65 -14.76 -5.93
N LEU A 58 18.44 -13.45 -6.05
CA LEU A 58 18.60 -12.73 -7.33
C LEU A 58 20.03 -12.74 -7.87
N MET A 59 21.02 -12.88 -6.98
CA MET A 59 22.44 -12.84 -7.33
C MET A 59 23.06 -14.24 -7.48
N GLU A 60 22.32 -15.31 -7.18
CA GLU A 60 22.82 -16.69 -7.16
C GLU A 60 23.23 -17.17 -8.56
N ASP A 61 22.44 -16.83 -9.57
CA ASP A 61 22.66 -17.24 -10.97
C ASP A 61 23.71 -16.39 -11.72
N LEU A 62 24.37 -15.44 -11.04
CA LEU A 62 25.33 -14.55 -11.70
C LEU A 62 26.72 -15.18 -11.84
N PRO A 63 27.43 -14.92 -12.96
CA PRO A 63 28.79 -15.42 -13.18
C PRO A 63 29.77 -15.01 -12.06
N SER A 64 30.54 -15.98 -11.58
CA SER A 64 31.57 -15.78 -10.54
C SER A 64 32.71 -14.86 -11.00
N GLY A 65 33.03 -14.83 -12.30
CA GLY A 65 34.11 -14.02 -12.90
C GLY A 65 33.76 -12.56 -13.21
N MET A 66 32.60 -12.07 -12.79
CA MET A 66 32.16 -10.70 -13.06
C MET A 66 33.06 -9.64 -12.38
N PRO A 67 33.44 -8.55 -13.08
CA PRO A 67 34.20 -7.44 -12.50
C PRO A 67 33.55 -6.89 -11.21
N PRO A 68 34.33 -6.51 -10.18
CA PRO A 68 33.78 -6.02 -8.92
C PRO A 68 32.84 -4.81 -9.06
N SER A 69 33.15 -3.89 -9.98
CA SER A 69 32.32 -2.72 -10.27
C SER A 69 30.96 -3.09 -10.88
N GLU A 70 30.95 -4.05 -11.79
CA GLU A 70 29.72 -4.56 -12.39
C GLU A 70 28.88 -5.32 -11.35
N ARG A 71 29.53 -6.19 -10.56
CA ARG A 71 28.87 -6.93 -9.48
C ARG A 71 28.25 -5.99 -8.45
N ALA A 72 28.90 -4.88 -8.13
CA ALA A 72 28.35 -3.84 -7.26
C ALA A 72 27.13 -3.16 -7.88
N ALA A 73 27.18 -2.80 -9.16
CA ALA A 73 26.04 -2.21 -9.89
C ALA A 73 24.84 -3.17 -9.94
N ARG A 74 25.08 -4.47 -10.18
CA ARG A 74 24.04 -5.51 -10.11
C ARG A 74 23.44 -5.59 -8.72
N ARG A 75 24.28 -5.60 -7.69
CA ARG A 75 23.81 -5.68 -6.31
C ARG A 75 22.90 -4.50 -5.94
N GLU A 76 23.16 -3.31 -6.45
CA GLU A 76 22.30 -2.13 -6.24
C GLU A 76 20.91 -2.31 -6.89
N THR A 77 20.86 -2.76 -8.15
CA THR A 77 19.60 -2.97 -8.86
C THR A 77 18.81 -4.17 -8.31
N ALA A 78 19.50 -5.25 -7.91
CA ALA A 78 18.93 -6.38 -7.18
C ALA A 78 18.33 -5.94 -5.84
N TRP A 79 19.03 -5.09 -5.09
CA TRP A 79 18.52 -4.54 -3.83
C TRP A 79 17.22 -3.75 -4.03
N ALA A 80 17.17 -2.89 -5.05
CA ALA A 80 15.97 -2.13 -5.37
C ALA A 80 14.79 -3.04 -5.78
N LEU A 81 15.04 -4.09 -6.56
CA LEU A 81 14.02 -5.07 -6.94
C LEU A 81 13.53 -5.88 -5.72
N ALA A 82 14.46 -6.42 -4.93
CA ALA A 82 14.16 -7.17 -3.72
C ALA A 82 13.32 -6.34 -2.73
N GLN A 83 13.68 -5.07 -2.53
CA GLN A 83 12.90 -4.17 -1.68
C GLN A 83 11.47 -4.00 -2.19
N ALA A 84 11.28 -3.89 -3.50
CA ALA A 84 9.95 -3.78 -4.10
C ALA A 84 9.14 -5.08 -3.98
N GLU A 85 9.76 -6.25 -4.18
CA GLU A 85 9.11 -7.55 -4.03
C GLU A 85 8.62 -7.79 -2.60
N VAL A 86 9.50 -7.56 -1.61
CA VAL A 86 9.13 -7.69 -0.19
C VAL A 86 7.98 -6.74 0.15
N GLN A 87 7.98 -5.52 -0.41
CA GLN A 87 6.89 -4.58 -0.19
C GLN A 87 5.56 -5.04 -0.80
N VAL A 88 5.56 -5.61 -2.02
CA VAL A 88 4.36 -6.20 -2.63
C VAL A 88 3.83 -7.34 -1.76
N ALA A 89 4.71 -8.25 -1.33
CA ALA A 89 4.36 -9.35 -0.46
C ALA A 89 3.74 -8.86 0.86
N ARG A 90 4.33 -7.84 1.50
CA ARG A 90 3.80 -7.24 2.75
C ARG A 90 2.39 -6.67 2.55
N VAL A 91 2.12 -5.95 1.45
CA VAL A 91 0.77 -5.45 1.16
C VAL A 91 -0.20 -6.62 0.94
N GLY A 92 0.21 -7.66 0.22
CA GLY A 92 -0.57 -8.88 0.01
C GLY A 92 -0.98 -9.57 1.32
N HIS A 93 -0.04 -9.76 2.26
CA HIS A 93 -0.33 -10.32 3.58
C HIS A 93 -1.29 -9.45 4.41
N HIS A 94 -1.26 -8.13 4.22
CA HIS A 94 -2.25 -7.24 4.85
C HIS A 94 -3.64 -7.42 4.23
N ILE A 95 -3.74 -7.57 2.91
CA ILE A 95 -5.01 -7.82 2.21
C ILE A 95 -5.61 -9.15 2.67
N ALA A 96 -4.82 -10.23 2.70
CA ALA A 96 -5.26 -11.54 3.18
C ALA A 96 -5.88 -11.47 4.58
N ARG A 97 -5.21 -10.81 5.54
CA ARG A 97 -5.76 -10.60 6.90
C ARG A 97 -7.04 -9.76 6.96
N VAL A 98 -7.29 -8.90 5.98
CA VAL A 98 -8.58 -8.17 5.90
C VAL A 98 -9.66 -9.10 5.35
N ILE A 99 -9.33 -9.91 4.34
CA ILE A 99 -10.23 -10.92 3.77
C ILE A 99 -10.62 -11.95 4.83
N ASP A 100 -9.66 -12.49 5.59
CA ASP A 100 -9.94 -13.44 6.68
C ASP A 100 -10.92 -12.86 7.72
N ARG A 101 -10.75 -11.58 8.08
CA ARG A 101 -11.67 -10.88 8.99
C ARG A 101 -13.07 -10.70 8.40
N LEU A 102 -13.17 -10.46 7.09
CA LEU A 102 -14.46 -10.38 6.39
C LEU A 102 -15.15 -11.75 6.38
N ASP A 103 -14.40 -12.79 6.06
CA ASP A 103 -14.87 -14.17 6.01
C ASP A 103 -15.34 -14.67 7.39
N ASP A 104 -14.57 -14.44 8.44
CA ASP A 104 -14.96 -14.79 9.81
C ASP A 104 -16.25 -14.08 10.25
N ARG A 105 -16.43 -12.84 9.80
CA ARG A 105 -17.65 -12.08 10.08
C ARG A 105 -18.85 -12.58 9.29
N ALA A 106 -18.64 -12.95 8.03
CA ALA A 106 -19.66 -13.58 7.20
C ALA A 106 -20.09 -14.95 7.76
N ARG A 107 -19.15 -15.73 8.33
CA ARG A 107 -19.43 -17.01 9.00
C ARG A 107 -20.12 -16.85 10.35
N ARG A 108 -19.95 -15.71 11.03
CA ARG A 108 -20.59 -15.38 12.32
C ARG A 108 -21.41 -14.09 12.20
N PRO A 109 -22.50 -14.10 11.41
CA PRO A 109 -23.37 -12.95 11.34
C PRO A 109 -23.92 -12.66 12.75
N PRO A 110 -24.17 -11.39 13.11
CA PRO A 110 -24.88 -11.08 14.35
C PRO A 110 -26.18 -11.88 14.38
N ARG A 111 -26.50 -12.49 15.52
CA ARG A 111 -27.68 -13.36 15.60
C ARG A 111 -28.93 -12.59 15.18
N PRO A 112 -29.83 -13.18 14.37
CA PRO A 112 -31.02 -12.50 13.88
C PRO A 112 -31.84 -11.88 15.01
N GLU A 113 -31.92 -12.55 16.16
CA GLU A 113 -32.68 -12.06 17.32
C GLU A 113 -32.06 -10.81 17.95
N THR A 114 -30.74 -10.64 17.84
CA THR A 114 -30.06 -9.42 18.34
C THR A 114 -30.32 -8.26 17.41
N VAL A 115 -30.23 -8.51 16.09
CA VAL A 115 -30.55 -7.51 15.05
C VAL A 115 -32.02 -7.10 15.13
N LEU A 116 -32.93 -8.07 15.28
CA LEU A 116 -34.37 -7.82 15.44
C LEU A 116 -34.68 -7.11 16.74
N ARG A 117 -34.12 -7.53 17.89
CA ARG A 117 -34.36 -6.85 19.18
C ARG A 117 -33.84 -5.41 19.19
N ASP A 118 -32.71 -5.15 18.54
CA ASP A 118 -32.16 -3.80 18.40
C ASP A 118 -32.94 -2.97 17.37
N LEU A 119 -33.42 -3.57 16.28
CA LEU A 119 -34.35 -2.94 15.33
C LEU A 119 -35.71 -2.67 15.98
N GLU A 120 -36.25 -3.56 16.81
CA GLU A 120 -37.50 -3.41 17.56
C GLU A 120 -37.39 -2.34 18.64
N ARG A 121 -36.27 -2.28 19.37
CA ARG A 121 -35.94 -1.13 20.24
C ARG A 121 -35.85 0.18 19.48
N THR A 122 -35.45 0.14 18.21
CA THR A 122 -35.37 1.33 17.35
C THR A 122 -36.73 1.66 16.71
N ALA A 123 -37.53 0.64 16.40
CA ALA A 123 -38.87 0.74 15.80
C ALA A 123 -39.92 1.18 16.83
N SER A 124 -39.79 0.77 18.09
CA SER A 124 -40.60 1.26 19.22
C SER A 124 -40.32 2.73 19.56
N LEU A 125 -39.24 3.30 19.06
CA LEU A 125 -38.95 4.74 19.12
C LEU A 125 -39.55 5.51 17.94
N VAL A 126 -40.10 4.86 16.90
CA VAL A 126 -40.65 5.48 15.66
C VAL A 126 -41.63 6.62 15.90
N PRO A 127 -42.50 6.59 16.93
CA PRO A 127 -43.35 7.75 17.25
C PRO A 127 -42.57 9.03 17.61
N VAL A 128 -41.32 8.89 18.06
CA VAL A 128 -40.37 9.98 18.39
C VAL A 128 -39.44 10.32 17.19
N LEU A 129 -39.45 9.53 16.12
CA LEU A 129 -38.49 9.61 15.00
C LEU A 129 -38.80 10.67 13.92
N PHE A 130 -39.89 11.45 14.07
CA PHE A 130 -40.08 12.67 13.27
C PHE A 130 -39.23 13.85 13.78
N GLU A 131 -38.43 13.66 14.82
CA GLU A 131 -37.46 14.65 15.31
C GLU A 131 -36.07 14.44 14.65
N PRO A 132 -35.47 15.45 14.01
CA PRO A 132 -34.18 15.33 13.27
C PRO A 132 -33.01 14.75 14.09
N LYS A 133 -33.05 14.91 15.42
CA LYS A 133 -32.03 14.38 16.34
C LYS A 133 -32.12 12.86 16.50
N ALA A 134 -33.31 12.28 16.37
CA ALA A 134 -33.54 10.86 16.54
C ALA A 134 -33.14 10.05 15.27
N HIS A 135 -33.28 10.67 14.09
CA HIS A 135 -32.73 10.16 12.82
C HIS A 135 -31.20 9.93 12.87
N ARG A 136 -30.48 10.79 13.61
CA ARG A 136 -29.04 10.63 13.86
C ARG A 136 -28.71 9.38 14.69
N PHE A 137 -29.62 8.98 15.57
CA PHE A 137 -29.47 7.83 16.46
C PHE A 137 -29.73 6.50 15.73
N ILE A 138 -30.82 6.41 14.94
CA ILE A 138 -31.08 5.25 14.06
C ILE A 138 -29.91 5.04 13.10
N ARG A 139 -29.42 6.13 12.49
CA ARG A 139 -28.28 6.06 11.56
C ARG A 139 -27.00 5.61 12.24
N LYS A 140 -26.83 5.89 13.55
CA LYS A 140 -25.73 5.34 14.36
C LYS A 140 -25.93 3.85 14.65
N ILE A 141 -27.15 3.39 14.92
CA ILE A 141 -27.45 1.96 15.17
C ILE A 141 -27.27 1.15 13.88
N LEU A 142 -27.87 1.58 12.77
CA LEU A 142 -27.63 0.98 11.45
C LEU A 142 -26.15 1.07 11.05
N ALA A 143 -25.46 2.15 11.41
CA ALA A 143 -24.01 2.22 11.28
C ALA A 143 -23.34 1.16 12.15
N VAL A 144 -23.70 0.88 13.40
CA VAL A 144 -23.04 -0.20 14.18
C VAL A 144 -23.07 -1.56 13.47
N TYR A 145 -24.15 -1.90 12.74
CA TYR A 145 -24.22 -3.14 11.95
C TYR A 145 -23.52 -3.08 10.59
N THR A 146 -23.35 -1.88 10.00
CA THR A 146 -22.74 -1.69 8.66
C THR A 146 -21.34 -1.06 8.69
N ARG A 147 -20.90 -0.56 9.84
CA ARG A 147 -19.67 0.21 10.05
C ARG A 147 -18.45 -0.67 10.06
N ASP A 148 -18.54 -1.88 10.61
CA ASP A 148 -17.47 -2.87 10.49
C ASP A 148 -17.18 -3.19 9.00
N TYR A 149 -18.23 -3.38 8.18
CA TYR A 149 -18.09 -3.61 6.75
C TYR A 149 -17.57 -2.38 6.00
N GLY A 150 -18.06 -1.18 6.34
CA GLY A 150 -17.60 0.09 5.77
C GLY A 150 -16.13 0.39 6.08
N ASP A 151 -15.69 0.09 7.31
CA ASP A 151 -14.32 0.29 7.77
C ASP A 151 -13.36 -0.71 7.10
N LEU A 152 -13.74 -1.99 6.98
CA LEU A 152 -12.98 -3.02 6.26
C LEU A 152 -12.92 -2.75 4.75
N ALA A 153 -14.04 -2.37 4.12
CA ALA A 153 -14.03 -1.98 2.70
C ALA A 153 -13.18 -0.72 2.46
N GLY A 154 -13.19 0.23 3.39
CA GLY A 154 -12.31 1.39 3.37
C GLY A 154 -10.84 1.04 3.58
N GLU A 155 -10.54 0.01 4.38
CA GLU A 155 -9.19 -0.56 4.53
C GLU A 155 -8.74 -1.24 3.23
N LEU A 156 -9.57 -2.10 2.61
CA LEU A 156 -9.28 -2.74 1.33
C LEU A 156 -8.99 -1.74 0.21
N ARG A 157 -9.78 -0.67 0.08
CA ARG A 157 -9.51 0.40 -0.91
C ARG A 157 -8.16 1.08 -0.71
N ARG A 158 -7.75 1.28 0.56
CA ARG A 158 -6.42 1.84 0.87
C ARG A 158 -5.31 0.86 0.52
N LEU A 159 -5.51 -0.44 0.79
CA LEU A 159 -4.55 -1.49 0.47
C LEU A 159 -4.42 -1.71 -1.04
N ASP A 160 -5.51 -1.69 -1.81
CA ASP A 160 -5.49 -1.76 -3.28
C ASP A 160 -4.63 -0.64 -3.88
N ARG A 161 -4.79 0.61 -3.39
CA ARG A 161 -3.91 1.71 -3.80
C ARG A 161 -2.44 1.42 -3.47
N TYR A 162 -2.13 0.96 -2.26
CA TYR A 162 -0.75 0.63 -1.89
C TYR A 162 -0.18 -0.53 -2.71
N LEU A 163 -1.02 -1.50 -3.08
CA LEU A 163 -0.63 -2.63 -3.93
C LEU A 163 -0.26 -2.12 -5.32
N ARG A 164 -1.13 -1.32 -5.95
CA ARG A 164 -0.83 -0.71 -7.27
C ARG A 164 0.46 0.09 -7.26
N GLU A 165 0.70 0.88 -6.21
CA GLU A 165 1.95 1.62 -6.05
C GLU A 165 3.16 0.70 -5.89
N ALA A 166 3.05 -0.35 -5.06
CA ALA A 166 4.12 -1.32 -4.84
C ALA A 166 4.44 -2.10 -6.13
N GLU A 167 3.42 -2.55 -6.86
CA GLU A 167 3.56 -3.20 -8.15
C GLU A 167 4.19 -2.29 -9.22
N ALA A 168 3.82 -1.00 -9.23
CA ALA A 168 4.45 -0.03 -10.13
C ALA A 168 5.94 0.15 -9.81
N ARG A 169 6.30 0.22 -8.52
CA ARG A 169 7.70 0.24 -8.08
C ARG A 169 8.44 -1.04 -8.48
N ARG A 170 7.82 -2.21 -8.28
CA ARG A 170 8.36 -3.52 -8.69
C ARG A 170 8.62 -3.57 -10.19
N ARG A 171 7.64 -3.20 -11.03
CA ARG A 171 7.80 -3.18 -12.50
C ARG A 171 8.96 -2.30 -12.93
N LYS A 172 9.10 -1.11 -12.33
CA LYS A 172 10.22 -0.20 -12.62
C LYS A 172 11.57 -0.79 -12.19
N ALA A 173 11.63 -1.39 -11.00
CA ALA A 173 12.85 -1.99 -10.48
C ALA A 173 13.26 -3.23 -11.29
N LEU A 174 12.30 -4.06 -11.69
CA LEU A 174 12.52 -5.22 -12.55
C LEU A 174 13.09 -4.80 -13.89
N ARG A 175 12.54 -3.76 -14.53
CA ARG A 175 13.10 -3.24 -15.77
C ARG A 175 14.56 -2.82 -15.58
N ARG A 176 14.88 -2.04 -14.55
CA ARG A 176 16.27 -1.63 -14.27
C ARG A 176 17.19 -2.82 -14.01
N TRP A 177 16.70 -3.85 -13.32
CA TRP A 177 17.43 -5.10 -13.07
C TRP A 177 17.71 -5.88 -14.36
N LEU A 178 16.75 -5.94 -15.29
CA LEU A 178 16.92 -6.57 -16.60
C LEU A 178 17.82 -5.76 -17.52
N ASP A 179 17.70 -4.42 -17.55
CA ASP A 179 18.53 -3.52 -18.37
C ASP A 179 20.01 -3.67 -18.00
N THR A 180 20.33 -3.48 -16.71
CA THR A 180 21.02 -4.52 -15.95
C THR A 180 21.77 -5.62 -16.70
N CYS A 181 21.08 -6.76 -16.75
CA CYS A 181 21.49 -8.06 -17.28
C CYS A 181 21.84 -7.98 -18.75
N GLU A 182 21.03 -7.29 -19.55
CA GLU A 182 21.16 -7.22 -21.00
C GLU A 182 22.28 -6.29 -21.48
N ALA A 183 22.49 -5.14 -20.83
CA ALA A 183 23.47 -4.13 -21.23
C ALA A 183 24.93 -4.63 -21.20
N GLN A 184 25.19 -5.79 -20.60
CA GLN A 184 26.52 -6.38 -20.50
C GLN A 184 26.58 -7.82 -21.04
N ASN A 185 25.55 -8.30 -21.74
CA ASN A 185 25.67 -9.53 -22.52
C ASN A 185 26.59 -9.25 -23.73
N PRO A 186 27.75 -9.92 -23.89
CA PRO A 186 28.68 -9.61 -24.97
C PRO A 186 28.13 -9.88 -26.38
N GLU A 187 27.05 -10.66 -26.50
CA GLU A 187 26.41 -10.99 -27.78
C GLU A 187 25.53 -9.87 -28.37
N THR A 188 25.17 -8.84 -27.59
CA THR A 188 24.29 -7.74 -28.05
C THR A 188 25.02 -6.46 -28.44
N LYS A 189 26.36 -6.42 -28.36
CA LYS A 189 27.13 -5.31 -28.96
C LYS A 189 27.14 -5.48 -30.48
N PRO A 190 26.64 -4.52 -31.27
CA PRO A 190 26.78 -4.58 -32.71
C PRO A 190 28.27 -4.61 -33.06
N VAL A 191 28.68 -5.63 -33.81
CA VAL A 191 29.99 -5.69 -34.45
C VAL A 191 30.10 -4.43 -35.31
N SER A 192 30.89 -3.47 -34.85
CA SER A 192 31.23 -2.29 -35.66
C SER A 192 32.01 -2.80 -36.86
N THR A 193 31.37 -2.74 -38.03
CA THR A 193 31.98 -2.95 -39.35
C THR A 193 32.31 -1.59 -39.93
#